data_AF-A0A955IY93-F1
#
_entry.id   AF-A0A955IY93-F1
#
_cell.length_a   1.000
_cell.length_b   1.000
_cell.length_c   1.000
_cell.angle_alpha   90.00
_cell.angle_beta   90.00
_cell.angle_gamma   90.00
#
_symmetry.space_group_name_H-M   'P 1'
#
loop_
_entity.id
_entity.type
_entity.pdbx_description
1 polymer ?
#
loop_
_entity_poly.entity_id
_entity_poly.type
_entity_poly.pdbx_seq_one_letter_code
_entity_poly.pdbx_strand_id
1 'polypeptide(L)'
;MGTHQRHEYFAQYRLVRPQGTVHGLERWVVLNEQSNTNHMLYRFAPSHDAPARRLFSAVQKMSAVRHPHLLRIESLSFDAQERLCVITPYTGNQDGLVTLADLLEQRDGKLEPAEAIRCITHLLEASDTAARAGIAHGSVDTDEILVDRFGSAQIELYGLCSVLNASGSHTDRVTDEVHSIIKIGYRMLVGLEPNTEDRITPTRVVRKLDKLWDRWFAIGLDPIDGFVSAEEALRMLPTNPSAPEAFASRPTRRPQVQIGSMLRRFRSASSRAR
;
A
#
# COMPACT_ATOMS: atom_id res chain seq x y z
N MET A 1 -41.73 -10.82 -8.51
CA MET A 1 -41.52 -9.52 -7.83
C MET A 1 -40.24 -8.93 -8.38
N GLY A 2 -40.35 -8.03 -9.37
CA GLY A 2 -39.18 -7.40 -9.98
C GLY A 2 -38.63 -6.34 -9.05
N THR A 3 -37.45 -6.58 -8.48
CA THR A 3 -36.68 -5.54 -7.82
C THR A 3 -36.27 -4.52 -8.89
N HIS A 4 -36.95 -3.38 -8.91
CA HIS A 4 -36.48 -2.22 -9.66
C HIS A 4 -35.14 -1.79 -9.06
N GLN A 5 -34.04 -2.31 -9.62
CA GLN A 5 -32.71 -1.77 -9.38
C GLN A 5 -32.74 -0.32 -9.89
N ARG A 6 -32.90 0.64 -8.98
CA ARG A 6 -32.67 2.04 -9.30
C ARG A 6 -31.23 2.14 -9.78
N HIS A 7 -31.05 2.44 -11.07
CA HIS A 7 -29.74 2.77 -11.61
C HIS A 7 -29.31 4.09 -10.96
N GLU A 8 -28.40 3.99 -9.99
CA GLU A 8 -27.74 5.14 -9.42
C GLU A 8 -26.63 5.57 -10.39
N TYR A 9 -26.65 6.86 -10.76
CA TYR A 9 -25.68 7.45 -11.67
C TYR A 9 -24.79 8.43 -10.92
N PHE A 10 -23.53 8.48 -11.33
CA PHE A 10 -22.54 9.46 -10.91
C PHE A 10 -21.90 10.04 -12.16
N ALA A 11 -22.31 11.26 -12.55
CA ALA A 11 -21.94 11.85 -13.84
C ALA A 11 -22.20 10.86 -15.00
N GLN A 12 -21.19 10.51 -15.81
CA GLN A 12 -21.30 9.52 -16.89
C GLN A 12 -21.20 8.05 -16.45
N TYR A 13 -21.06 7.79 -15.15
CA TYR A 13 -20.84 6.46 -14.61
C TYR A 13 -22.13 5.89 -14.01
N ARG A 14 -22.50 4.68 -14.39
CA ARG A 14 -23.60 3.93 -13.80
C ARG A 14 -23.06 2.95 -12.77
N LEU A 15 -23.62 2.94 -11.55
CA LEU A 15 -23.26 1.95 -10.54
C LEU A 15 -23.68 0.55 -10.99
N VAL A 16 -22.76 -0.41 -10.91
CA VAL A 16 -22.99 -1.80 -11.32
C VAL A 16 -23.10 -2.72 -10.10
N ARG A 17 -22.05 -2.77 -9.27
CA ARG A 17 -22.02 -3.62 -8.07
C ARG A 17 -21.04 -3.12 -7.01
N PRO A 18 -21.31 -3.33 -5.71
CA PRO A 18 -20.35 -3.04 -4.64
C PRO A 18 -19.16 -4.02 -4.66
N GLN A 19 -18.00 -3.61 -4.16
CA GLN A 19 -16.73 -4.36 -4.08
C GLN A 19 -16.08 -4.25 -2.68
N GLY A 20 -16.90 -4.15 -1.63
CA GLY A 20 -16.43 -4.02 -0.26
C GLY A 20 -15.95 -2.61 0.07
N THR A 21 -15.04 -2.51 1.04
CA THR A 21 -14.53 -1.23 1.54
C THR A 21 -13.01 -1.21 1.65
N VAL A 22 -12.43 -0.02 1.68
CA VAL A 22 -10.99 0.21 1.94
C VAL A 22 -10.79 1.57 2.58
N HIS A 23 -9.97 1.64 3.63
CA HIS A 23 -9.82 2.86 4.44
C HIS A 23 -11.18 3.45 4.91
N GLY A 24 -12.20 2.60 5.07
CA GLY A 24 -13.58 3.03 5.36
C GLY A 24 -14.37 3.64 4.19
N LEU A 25 -13.81 3.65 2.98
CA LEU A 25 -14.47 4.06 1.73
C LEU A 25 -15.22 2.89 1.10
N GLU A 26 -16.38 3.15 0.51
CA GLU A 26 -17.09 2.14 -0.30
C GLU A 26 -16.43 2.00 -1.66
N ARG A 27 -16.17 0.76 -2.09
CA ARG A 27 -15.73 0.44 -3.45
C ARG A 27 -16.92 -0.01 -4.29
N TRP A 28 -17.02 0.49 -5.52
CA TRP A 28 -18.05 0.12 -6.49
C TRP A 28 -17.44 -0.10 -7.87
N VAL A 29 -17.84 -1.17 -8.56
CA VAL A 29 -17.68 -1.23 -10.02
C VAL A 29 -18.72 -0.32 -10.65
N VAL A 30 -18.27 0.54 -11.55
CA VAL A 30 -19.13 1.43 -12.32
C VAL A 30 -18.85 1.28 -13.82
N LEU A 31 -19.88 1.45 -14.64
CA LEU A 31 -19.77 1.45 -16.10
C LEU A 31 -19.72 2.89 -16.59
N ASN A 32 -18.69 3.26 -17.35
CA ASN A 32 -18.72 4.50 -18.11
C ASN A 32 -19.61 4.30 -19.34
N GLU A 33 -20.76 4.97 -19.38
CA GLU A 33 -21.77 4.80 -20.45
C GLU A 33 -21.28 5.32 -21.81
N GLN A 34 -20.28 6.20 -21.85
CA GLN A 34 -19.75 6.75 -23.10
C GLN A 34 -18.72 5.81 -23.75
N SER A 35 -17.84 5.22 -22.94
CA SER A 35 -16.78 4.32 -23.44
C SER A 35 -17.15 2.84 -23.34
N ASN A 36 -18.23 2.50 -22.65
CA ASN A 36 -18.64 1.14 -22.33
C ASN A 36 -17.51 0.33 -21.65
N THR A 37 -16.76 0.98 -20.75
CA THR A 37 -15.67 0.36 -19.97
C THR A 37 -15.97 0.40 -18.49
N ASN A 38 -15.50 -0.63 -17.77
CA ASN A 38 -15.61 -0.71 -16.32
C ASN A 38 -14.53 0.12 -15.62
N HIS A 39 -14.92 0.73 -14.51
CA HIS A 39 -14.08 1.55 -13.64
C HIS A 39 -14.37 1.22 -12.17
N MET A 40 -13.49 1.66 -11.29
CA MET A 40 -13.71 1.63 -9.85
C MET A 40 -14.08 3.03 -9.35
N LEU A 41 -15.18 3.11 -8.60
CA LEU A 41 -15.57 4.28 -7.84
C LEU A 41 -15.27 4.01 -6.36
N TYR A 42 -14.53 4.93 -5.74
CA TYR A 42 -14.34 4.99 -4.30
C TYR A 42 -15.14 6.15 -3.73
N ARG A 43 -16.02 5.85 -2.79
CA ARG A 43 -16.94 6.82 -2.22
C ARG A 43 -16.62 7.06 -0.76
N PHE A 44 -16.42 8.32 -0.41
CA PHE A 44 -16.17 8.72 0.96
C PHE A 44 -17.47 8.72 1.76
N ALA A 45 -17.37 8.38 3.04
CA ALA A 45 -18.45 8.61 3.98
C ALA A 45 -18.80 10.12 4.01
N PRO A 46 -20.07 10.49 4.26
CA PRO A 46 -20.41 11.88 4.55
C PRO A 46 -19.52 12.41 5.67
N SER A 47 -18.71 13.43 5.40
CA SER A 47 -17.89 14.07 6.43
C SER A 47 -18.62 15.33 6.89
N HIS A 48 -18.96 15.37 8.18
CA HIS A 48 -19.50 16.57 8.82
C HIS A 48 -18.40 17.52 9.33
N ASP A 49 -17.17 17.00 9.54
CA ASP A 49 -16.13 17.70 10.31
C ASP A 49 -14.93 18.19 9.49
N ALA A 50 -14.59 17.53 8.36
CA ALA A 50 -13.53 17.98 7.47
C ALA A 50 -14.14 18.79 6.32
N PRO A 51 -13.65 20.01 6.01
CA PRO A 51 -14.14 20.74 4.85
C PRO A 51 -13.89 19.90 3.60
N ALA A 52 -14.95 19.43 2.94
CA ALA A 52 -14.89 18.56 1.76
C ALA A 52 -13.90 19.08 0.68
N ARG A 53 -13.76 20.40 0.57
CA ARG A 53 -12.80 21.10 -0.30
C ARG A 53 -11.32 20.83 0.04
N ARG A 54 -10.97 20.74 1.32
CA ARG A 54 -9.60 20.42 1.76
C ARG A 54 -9.24 18.98 1.40
N LEU A 55 -10.17 18.05 1.63
CA LEU A 55 -10.00 16.65 1.25
C LEU A 55 -9.88 16.52 -0.27
N PHE A 56 -10.76 17.17 -1.04
CA PHE A 56 -10.67 17.22 -2.50
C PHE A 56 -9.30 17.73 -2.97
N SER A 57 -8.84 18.85 -2.41
CA SER A 57 -7.54 19.44 -2.77
C SER A 57 -6.37 18.51 -2.41
N ALA A 58 -6.49 17.74 -1.33
CA ALA A 58 -5.46 16.79 -0.92
C ALA A 58 -5.44 15.57 -1.86
N VAL A 59 -6.59 14.99 -2.19
CA VAL A 59 -6.69 13.88 -3.16
C VAL A 59 -6.26 14.33 -4.57
N GLN A 60 -6.54 15.57 -4.95
CA GLN A 60 -6.06 16.14 -6.21
C GLN A 60 -4.53 16.27 -6.26
N LYS A 61 -3.85 16.50 -5.12
CA LYS A 61 -2.38 16.46 -5.08
C LYS A 61 -1.85 15.04 -5.24
N MET A 62 -2.51 14.06 -4.64
CA MET A 62 -2.14 12.64 -4.77
C MET A 62 -2.20 12.16 -6.23
N SER A 63 -3.17 12.64 -7.02
CA SER A 63 -3.32 12.23 -8.42
C SER A 63 -2.21 12.73 -9.36
N ALA A 64 -1.34 13.65 -8.90
CA ALA A 64 -0.22 14.16 -9.68
C ALA A 64 0.91 13.15 -9.84
N VAL A 65 1.09 12.24 -8.88
CA VAL A 65 2.14 11.22 -8.93
C VAL A 65 1.69 10.07 -9.83
N ARG A 66 2.55 9.69 -10.78
CA ARG A 66 2.28 8.63 -11.75
C ARG A 66 3.39 7.60 -11.72
N HIS A 67 3.02 6.35 -11.51
CA HIS A 67 3.93 5.21 -11.56
C HIS A 67 3.13 3.96 -11.95
N PRO A 68 3.69 2.99 -12.69
CA PRO A 68 2.98 1.77 -13.09
C PRO A 68 2.40 0.95 -11.92
N HIS A 69 3.01 1.09 -10.73
CA HIS A 69 2.63 0.37 -9.51
C HIS A 69 1.85 1.24 -8.50
N LEU A 70 1.32 2.38 -8.95
CA LEU A 70 0.38 3.22 -8.21
C LEU A 70 -0.91 3.32 -9.02
N LEU A 71 -2.04 2.95 -8.42
CA LEU A 71 -3.32 3.02 -9.11
C LEU A 71 -3.66 4.47 -9.43
N ARG A 72 -3.77 4.78 -10.73
CA ARG A 72 -4.03 6.14 -11.19
C ARG A 72 -5.44 6.59 -10.80
N ILE A 73 -5.53 7.81 -10.28
CA ILE A 73 -6.80 8.54 -10.16
C ILE A 73 -7.13 9.19 -11.51
N GLU A 74 -8.28 8.83 -12.09
CA GLU A 74 -8.74 9.36 -13.38
C GLU A 74 -9.65 10.57 -13.22
N SER A 75 -10.50 10.58 -12.19
CA SER A 75 -11.45 11.66 -11.95
C SER A 75 -11.78 11.81 -10.47
N LEU A 76 -12.11 13.03 -10.08
CA LEU A 76 -12.55 13.43 -8.75
C LEU A 76 -13.80 14.30 -8.88
N SER A 77 -14.88 13.96 -8.18
CA SER A 77 -16.09 14.80 -8.14
C SER A 77 -16.89 14.51 -6.87
N PHE A 78 -17.93 15.30 -6.62
CA PHE A 78 -18.90 15.06 -5.57
C PHE A 78 -20.14 14.36 -6.14
N ASP A 79 -20.76 13.49 -5.35
CA ASP A 79 -22.06 12.91 -5.68
C ASP A 79 -23.22 13.84 -5.27
N ALA A 80 -24.46 13.39 -5.48
CA ALA A 80 -25.66 14.16 -5.14
C ALA A 80 -25.82 14.42 -3.62
N GLN A 81 -25.09 13.71 -2.77
CA GLN A 81 -25.05 13.88 -1.32
C GLN A 81 -23.79 14.64 -0.86
N GLU A 82 -23.11 15.32 -1.79
CA GLU A 82 -21.87 16.08 -1.55
C GLU A 82 -20.71 15.22 -1.00
N ARG A 83 -20.75 13.90 -1.22
CA ARG A 83 -19.66 13.00 -0.83
C ARG A 83 -18.60 12.99 -1.91
N LEU A 84 -17.34 13.06 -1.50
CA LEU A 84 -16.22 12.92 -2.43
C LEU A 84 -16.24 11.53 -3.05
N CYS A 85 -16.09 11.48 -4.37
CA CYS A 85 -15.99 10.26 -5.15
C CYS A 85 -14.73 10.31 -6.03
N VAL A 86 -14.02 9.19 -6.10
CA VAL A 86 -12.78 9.02 -6.86
C VAL A 86 -12.98 7.91 -7.88
N ILE A 87 -12.63 8.17 -9.13
CA ILE A 87 -12.67 7.18 -10.21
C ILE A 87 -11.24 6.73 -10.55
N THR A 88 -11.06 5.43 -10.72
CA THR A 88 -9.81 4.79 -11.16
C THR A 88 -10.11 3.69 -12.18
N PRO A 89 -9.11 3.20 -12.94
CA PRO A 89 -9.30 2.04 -13.81
C PRO A 89 -9.76 0.82 -13.04
N TYR A 90 -10.64 0.01 -13.63
CA TYR A 90 -10.93 -1.32 -13.10
C TYR A 90 -9.79 -2.28 -13.45
N THR A 91 -9.05 -2.72 -12.44
CA THR A 91 -7.93 -3.68 -12.59
C THR A 91 -8.35 -5.14 -12.41
N GLY A 92 -9.60 -5.38 -12.02
CA GLY A 92 -10.15 -6.72 -11.82
C GLY A 92 -10.41 -7.48 -13.13
N ASN A 93 -10.76 -8.75 -12.97
CA ASN A 93 -11.15 -9.64 -14.07
C ASN A 93 -12.65 -10.00 -13.96
N GLN A 94 -13.06 -11.09 -14.61
CA GLN A 94 -14.43 -11.61 -14.56
C GLN A 94 -14.87 -12.07 -13.17
N ASP A 95 -13.93 -12.48 -12.32
CA ASP A 95 -14.18 -12.96 -10.96
C ASP A 95 -14.22 -11.79 -9.97
N GLY A 96 -13.51 -10.71 -10.28
CA GLY A 96 -13.61 -9.45 -9.56
C GLY A 96 -12.28 -8.73 -9.43
N LEU A 97 -12.26 -7.78 -8.50
CA LEU A 97 -11.02 -7.22 -8.00
C LEU A 97 -10.25 -8.31 -7.24
N VAL A 98 -8.93 -8.38 -7.43
CA VAL A 98 -8.07 -9.29 -6.68
C VAL A 98 -7.06 -8.46 -5.92
N THR A 99 -7.10 -8.53 -4.59
CA THR A 99 -6.10 -7.94 -3.72
C THR A 99 -4.94 -8.90 -3.48
N LEU A 100 -3.81 -8.41 -2.96
CA LEU A 100 -2.73 -9.27 -2.51
C LEU A 100 -3.18 -10.14 -1.34
N ALA A 101 -4.10 -9.66 -0.49
CA ALA A 101 -4.70 -10.47 0.57
C ALA A 101 -5.44 -11.69 0.00
N ASP A 102 -6.33 -11.47 -0.98
CA ASP A 102 -7.06 -12.55 -1.67
C ASP A 102 -6.10 -13.56 -2.31
N LEU A 103 -5.06 -13.05 -2.98
CA LEU A 103 -4.07 -13.89 -3.64
C LEU A 103 -3.29 -14.76 -2.64
N LEU A 104 -2.93 -14.20 -1.49
CA LEU A 104 -2.23 -14.93 -0.44
C LEU A 104 -3.15 -15.99 0.19
N GLU A 105 -4.43 -15.68 0.42
CA GLU A 105 -5.40 -16.65 0.92
C GLU A 105 -5.54 -17.84 -0.03
N GLN A 106 -5.61 -17.59 -1.34
CA GLN A 106 -5.70 -18.64 -2.36
C GLN A 106 -4.42 -19.48 -2.52
N ARG A 107 -3.29 -19.05 -1.94
CA ARG A 107 -1.97 -19.65 -2.13
C ARG A 107 -1.33 -20.07 -0.80
N ASP A 108 -2.16 -20.42 0.19
CA ASP A 108 -1.73 -20.88 1.52
C ASP A 108 -0.77 -19.90 2.22
N GLY A 109 -1.01 -18.59 2.02
CA GLY A 109 -0.29 -17.51 2.68
C GLY A 109 1.06 -17.13 2.07
N LYS A 110 1.51 -17.79 0.99
CA LYS A 110 2.83 -17.55 0.38
C LYS A 110 2.77 -17.52 -1.15
N LEU A 111 3.77 -16.92 -1.77
CA LEU A 111 3.97 -16.89 -3.22
C LEU A 111 5.27 -17.59 -3.60
N GLU A 112 5.43 -17.89 -4.89
CA GLU A 112 6.73 -18.34 -5.38
C GLU A 112 7.77 -17.22 -5.22
N PRO A 113 9.05 -17.55 -4.96
CA PRO A 113 10.05 -16.54 -4.65
C PRO A 113 10.18 -15.46 -5.72
N ALA A 114 10.13 -15.84 -7.00
CA ALA A 114 10.18 -14.87 -8.11
C ALA A 114 8.97 -13.91 -8.10
N GLU A 115 7.77 -14.38 -7.74
CA GLU A 115 6.56 -13.58 -7.65
C GLU A 115 6.65 -12.59 -6.47
N ALA A 116 7.06 -13.07 -5.30
CA ALA A 116 7.24 -12.25 -4.10
C ALA A 116 8.29 -11.15 -4.31
N ILE A 117 9.44 -11.51 -4.88
CA ILE A 117 10.54 -10.57 -5.17
C ILE A 117 10.10 -9.48 -6.16
N ARG A 118 9.38 -9.87 -7.21
CA ARG A 118 8.81 -8.93 -8.18
C ARG A 118 7.81 -7.99 -7.51
N CYS A 119 6.92 -8.52 -6.68
CA CYS A 119 5.96 -7.71 -5.92
C CYS A 119 6.67 -6.71 -4.98
N ILE A 120 7.66 -7.14 -4.21
CA ILE A 120 8.49 -6.25 -3.37
C ILE A 120 9.10 -5.13 -4.21
N THR A 121 9.65 -5.46 -5.38
CA THR A 121 10.26 -4.48 -6.29
C THR A 121 9.25 -3.46 -6.76
N HIS A 122 8.09 -3.89 -7.26
CA HIS A 122 7.00 -3.02 -7.70
C HIS A 122 6.59 -2.00 -6.62
N LEU A 123 6.40 -2.48 -5.38
CA LEU A 123 5.96 -1.65 -4.26
C LEU A 123 7.04 -0.65 -3.82
N LEU A 124 8.30 -1.08 -3.74
CA LEU A 124 9.41 -0.19 -3.37
C LEU A 124 9.70 0.86 -4.46
N GLU A 125 9.62 0.51 -5.74
CA GLU A 125 9.80 1.48 -6.84
C GLU A 125 8.68 2.54 -6.85
N ALA A 126 7.43 2.11 -6.60
CA ALA A 126 6.31 3.01 -6.41
C ALA A 126 6.54 3.97 -5.23
N SER A 127 6.96 3.41 -4.09
CA SER A 127 7.25 4.16 -2.86
C SER A 127 8.37 5.19 -3.07
N ASP A 128 9.50 4.80 -3.68
CA ASP A 128 10.61 5.72 -3.97
C ASP A 128 10.17 6.86 -4.90
N THR A 129 9.43 6.54 -5.96
CA THR A 129 8.91 7.53 -6.90
C THR A 129 8.01 8.55 -6.19
N ALA A 130 7.10 8.09 -5.34
CA ALA A 130 6.20 8.99 -4.61
C ALA A 130 6.92 9.80 -3.52
N ALA A 131 7.86 9.19 -2.80
CA ALA A 131 8.66 9.87 -1.78
C ALA A 131 9.47 11.02 -2.38
N ARG A 132 10.06 10.86 -3.57
CA ARG A 132 10.73 11.93 -4.32
C ARG A 132 9.78 13.06 -4.73
N ALA A 133 8.49 12.78 -4.87
CA ALA A 133 7.44 13.78 -5.09
C ALA A 133 6.87 14.37 -3.79
N GLY A 134 7.42 14.00 -2.62
CA GLY A 134 6.97 14.48 -1.31
C GLY A 134 5.65 13.86 -0.83
N ILE A 135 5.24 12.73 -1.42
CA ILE A 135 4.04 11.98 -1.03
C ILE A 135 4.47 10.67 -0.38
N ALA A 136 3.86 10.35 0.77
CA ALA A 136 4.00 9.06 1.43
C ALA A 136 2.59 8.53 1.73
N HIS A 137 2.38 7.23 1.55
CA HIS A 137 1.17 6.55 1.95
C HIS A 137 1.11 6.38 3.47
N GLY A 138 2.24 6.00 4.08
CA GLY A 138 2.27 5.42 5.43
C GLY A 138 2.25 3.90 5.33
N SER A 139 1.99 3.21 6.45
CA SER A 139 1.86 1.75 6.44
C SER A 139 0.88 1.30 5.36
N VAL A 140 1.28 0.32 4.55
CA VAL A 140 0.49 -0.29 3.49
C VAL A 140 0.01 -1.65 3.96
N ASP A 141 -1.25 -1.95 3.70
CA ASP A 141 -1.88 -3.23 4.00
C ASP A 141 -2.11 -4.07 2.72
N THR A 142 -2.20 -5.39 2.88
CA THR A 142 -2.36 -6.31 1.73
C THR A 142 -3.68 -6.13 0.97
N ASP A 143 -4.71 -5.60 1.64
CA ASP A 143 -6.03 -5.31 1.05
C ASP A 143 -6.02 -4.06 0.15
N GLU A 144 -4.97 -3.24 0.23
CA GLU A 144 -4.77 -2.00 -0.54
C GLU A 144 -3.94 -2.24 -1.81
N ILE A 145 -3.38 -3.44 -1.97
CA ILE A 145 -2.55 -3.80 -3.11
C ILE A 145 -3.39 -4.62 -4.07
N LEU A 146 -3.65 -4.07 -5.25
CA LEU A 146 -4.37 -4.74 -6.33
C LEU A 146 -3.37 -5.53 -7.17
N VAL A 147 -3.72 -6.77 -7.52
CA VAL A 147 -2.90 -7.61 -8.39
C VAL A 147 -3.67 -7.92 -9.67
N ASP A 148 -3.11 -7.54 -10.80
CA ASP A 148 -3.72 -7.85 -12.10
C ASP A 148 -3.37 -9.27 -12.59
N ARG A 149 -4.02 -9.69 -13.68
CA ARG A 149 -3.79 -11.01 -14.30
C ARG A 149 -2.37 -11.23 -14.83
N PHE A 150 -1.58 -10.18 -14.98
CA PHE A 150 -0.19 -10.25 -15.43
C PHE A 150 0.79 -10.29 -14.24
N GLY A 151 0.27 -10.25 -13.00
CA GLY A 151 1.06 -10.23 -11.78
C GLY A 151 1.68 -8.86 -11.48
N SER A 152 1.11 -7.78 -12.04
CA SER A 152 1.47 -6.42 -11.66
C SER A 152 0.76 -6.03 -10.36
N ALA A 153 1.51 -5.51 -9.40
CA ALA A 153 0.99 -5.03 -8.13
C ALA A 153 0.82 -3.51 -8.19
N GLN A 154 -0.32 -2.99 -7.74
CA GLN A 154 -0.61 -1.56 -7.71
C GLN A 154 -1.20 -1.17 -6.36
N ILE A 155 -0.63 -0.17 -5.70
CA ILE A 155 -1.21 0.36 -4.46
C ILE A 155 -2.34 1.30 -4.82
N GLU A 156 -3.53 1.05 -4.29
CA GLU A 156 -4.68 1.91 -4.53
C GLU A 156 -4.65 3.17 -3.68
N LEU A 157 -5.25 4.26 -4.20
CA LEU A 157 -5.44 5.55 -3.52
C LEU A 157 -4.17 6.03 -2.77
N TYR A 158 -3.01 5.88 -3.40
CA TYR A 158 -1.73 6.10 -2.73
C TYR A 158 -1.61 7.50 -2.12
N GLY A 159 -1.27 7.57 -0.82
CA GLY A 159 -1.21 8.81 -0.05
C GLY A 159 -2.47 9.11 0.76
N LEU A 160 -3.56 8.35 0.57
CA LEU A 160 -4.84 8.61 1.22
C LEU A 160 -4.74 8.50 2.74
N CYS A 161 -4.06 7.46 3.25
CA CYS A 161 -3.83 7.28 4.67
C CYS A 161 -3.17 8.52 5.30
N SER A 162 -2.19 9.13 4.64
CA SER A 162 -1.56 10.37 5.10
C SER A 162 -2.50 11.58 5.05
N VAL A 163 -3.47 11.60 4.14
CA VAL A 163 -4.47 12.69 4.03
C VAL A 163 -5.52 12.56 5.12
N LEU A 164 -6.00 11.33 5.38
CA LEU A 164 -6.98 11.03 6.42
C LEU A 164 -6.36 11.15 7.82
N ASN A 165 -5.10 10.72 7.97
CA ASN A 165 -4.35 10.74 9.22
C ASN A 165 -3.22 11.77 9.14
N ALA A 166 -3.53 13.03 9.43
CA ALA A 166 -2.56 14.13 9.39
C ALA A 166 -1.46 14.08 10.49
N SER A 167 -1.41 13.03 11.30
CA SER A 167 -0.44 12.85 12.39
C SER A 167 0.88 12.24 11.90
N GLY A 168 2.00 12.66 12.51
CA GLY A 168 3.35 12.16 12.20
C GLY A 168 4.08 12.98 11.13
N SER A 169 5.41 12.87 11.11
CA SER A 169 6.22 13.54 10.08
C SER A 169 6.20 12.77 8.76
N HIS A 170 6.53 13.44 7.65
CA HIS A 170 6.65 12.78 6.35
C HIS A 170 7.69 11.65 6.38
N THR A 171 8.83 11.86 7.05
CA THR A 171 9.88 10.86 7.22
C THR A 171 9.39 9.63 7.98
N ASP A 172 8.57 9.81 9.03
CA ASP A 172 8.00 8.69 9.78
C ASP A 172 7.09 7.85 8.87
N ARG A 173 6.26 8.50 8.04
CA ARG A 173 5.38 7.80 7.09
C ARG A 173 6.14 7.02 6.04
N VAL A 174 7.21 7.59 5.48
CA VAL A 174 8.08 6.88 4.53
C VAL A 174 8.71 5.66 5.20
N THR A 175 9.17 5.80 6.45
CA THR A 175 9.78 4.69 7.18
C THR A 175 8.76 3.59 7.49
N ASP A 176 7.57 3.96 7.97
CA ASP A 176 6.48 3.02 8.26
C ASP A 176 6.02 2.28 7.00
N GLU A 177 5.93 2.99 5.87
CA GLU A 177 5.59 2.43 4.58
C GLU A 177 6.61 1.38 4.13
N VAL A 178 7.90 1.74 4.11
CA VAL A 178 8.97 0.82 3.72
C VAL A 178 8.98 -0.41 4.61
N HIS A 179 8.85 -0.22 5.93
CA HIS A 179 8.76 -1.33 6.89
C HIS A 179 7.55 -2.24 6.61
N SER A 180 6.37 -1.67 6.31
CA SER A 180 5.18 -2.46 5.97
C SER A 180 5.34 -3.26 4.67
N ILE A 181 5.94 -2.68 3.62
CA ILE A 181 6.24 -3.38 2.36
C ILE A 181 7.18 -4.56 2.61
N ILE A 182 8.16 -4.40 3.48
CA ILE A 182 9.11 -5.47 3.84
C ILE A 182 8.41 -6.57 4.66
N LYS A 183 7.51 -6.21 5.59
CA LYS A 183 6.68 -7.19 6.29
C LYS A 183 5.83 -8.02 5.33
N ILE A 184 5.18 -7.37 4.37
CA ILE A 184 4.41 -8.03 3.31
C ILE A 184 5.33 -8.94 2.50
N GLY A 185 6.50 -8.45 2.09
CA GLY A 185 7.54 -9.23 1.42
C GLY A 185 7.96 -10.49 2.16
N TYR A 186 8.15 -10.38 3.47
CA TYR A 186 8.50 -11.50 4.33
C TYR A 186 7.36 -12.53 4.38
N ARG A 187 6.11 -12.08 4.57
CA ARG A 187 4.94 -12.97 4.56
C ARG A 187 4.79 -13.68 3.23
N MET A 188 4.96 -12.98 2.11
CA MET A 188 4.90 -13.59 0.77
C MET A 188 5.92 -14.73 0.60
N LEU A 189 7.12 -14.62 1.18
CA LEU A 189 8.15 -15.66 1.04
C LEU A 189 8.03 -16.79 2.07
N VAL A 190 7.69 -16.45 3.31
CA VAL A 190 7.73 -17.37 4.46
C VAL A 190 6.37 -17.99 4.76
N GLY A 191 5.28 -17.32 4.37
CA GLY A 191 3.91 -17.72 4.68
C GLY A 191 3.43 -17.30 6.07
N LEU A 192 4.24 -16.54 6.82
CA LEU A 192 3.96 -16.14 8.20
C LEU A 192 4.21 -14.66 8.40
N GLU A 193 3.46 -14.06 9.32
CA GLU A 193 3.77 -12.72 9.80
C GLU A 193 5.13 -12.73 10.54
N PRO A 194 5.96 -11.70 10.36
CA PRO A 194 7.24 -11.63 11.06
C PRO A 194 7.00 -11.36 12.56
N ASN A 195 7.33 -12.34 13.40
CA ASN A 195 7.44 -12.14 14.85
C ASN A 195 8.81 -11.55 15.19
N THR A 196 8.85 -10.55 16.08
CA THR A 196 10.08 -9.89 16.54
C THR A 196 10.98 -10.84 17.33
N GLU A 197 10.43 -11.79 18.07
CA GLU A 197 11.19 -12.65 19.00
C GLU A 197 11.81 -13.87 18.31
N ASP A 198 11.04 -14.57 17.48
CA ASP A 198 11.45 -15.85 16.85
C ASP A 198 11.21 -15.87 15.34
N ARG A 199 11.81 -14.93 14.62
CA ARG A 199 11.68 -14.87 13.15
C ARG A 199 12.45 -16.01 12.47
N ILE A 200 11.75 -16.78 11.64
CA ILE A 200 12.37 -17.80 10.77
C ILE A 200 13.15 -17.09 9.66
N THR A 201 14.39 -17.51 9.42
CA THR A 201 15.15 -16.97 8.29
C THR A 201 14.57 -17.47 6.96
N PRO A 202 14.31 -16.59 5.98
CA PRO A 202 13.76 -16.97 4.68
C PRO A 202 14.48 -18.15 4.00
N THR A 203 15.80 -18.24 4.11
CA THR A 203 16.58 -19.37 3.54
C THR A 203 16.26 -20.74 4.15
N ARG A 204 15.67 -20.81 5.35
CA ARG A 204 15.20 -22.06 5.96
C ARG A 204 13.90 -22.57 5.35
N VAL A 205 13.11 -21.68 4.75
CA VAL A 205 11.81 -22.01 4.15
C VAL A 205 11.94 -22.12 2.63
N VAL A 206 12.68 -21.19 2.02
CA VAL A 206 12.86 -21.11 0.57
C VAL A 206 14.20 -21.72 0.17
N ARG A 207 14.13 -22.89 -0.47
CA ARG A 207 15.33 -23.59 -0.95
C ARG A 207 16.06 -22.77 -2.01
N LYS A 208 17.39 -22.69 -1.92
CA LYS A 208 18.28 -21.96 -2.84
C LYS A 208 18.10 -20.44 -2.85
N LEU A 209 17.40 -19.87 -1.88
CA LEU A 209 17.37 -18.41 -1.70
C LEU A 209 18.78 -17.93 -1.28
N ASP A 210 19.22 -16.79 -1.83
CA ASP A 210 20.49 -16.18 -1.44
C ASP A 210 20.45 -15.77 0.05
N LYS A 211 21.53 -16.02 0.79
CA LYS A 211 21.67 -15.61 2.20
C LYS A 211 21.59 -14.10 2.41
N LEU A 212 21.84 -13.30 1.37
CA LEU A 212 21.62 -11.85 1.42
C LEU A 212 20.16 -11.50 1.70
N TRP A 213 19.20 -12.36 1.37
CA TRP A 213 17.79 -12.16 1.76
C TRP A 213 17.58 -12.21 3.26
N ASP A 214 18.22 -13.15 3.96
CA ASP A 214 18.12 -13.20 5.43
C ASP A 214 18.62 -11.89 6.04
N ARG A 215 19.72 -11.35 5.51
CA ARG A 215 20.28 -10.07 5.97
C ARG A 215 19.39 -8.89 5.61
N TRP A 216 18.84 -8.86 4.40
CA TRP A 216 17.94 -7.80 3.94
C TRP A 216 16.69 -7.70 4.80
N PHE A 217 16.03 -8.85 5.06
CA PHE A 217 14.87 -8.89 5.96
C PHE A 217 15.26 -8.61 7.41
N ALA A 218 16.43 -9.07 7.86
CA ALA A 218 16.88 -8.78 9.22
C ALA A 218 17.01 -7.28 9.49
N ILE A 219 17.55 -6.55 8.51
CA ILE A 219 17.63 -5.10 8.55
C ILE A 219 16.23 -4.48 8.40
N GLY A 220 15.53 -4.82 7.33
CA GLY A 220 14.31 -4.13 6.95
C GLY A 220 13.14 -4.26 7.93
N LEU A 221 13.14 -5.34 8.72
CA LEU A 221 12.15 -5.60 9.77
C LEU A 221 12.66 -5.20 11.17
N ASP A 222 13.81 -4.54 11.27
CA ASP A 222 14.26 -3.96 12.53
C ASP A 222 13.40 -2.70 12.82
N PRO A 223 12.65 -2.68 13.93
CA PRO A 223 11.74 -1.57 14.24
C PRO A 223 12.45 -0.27 14.65
N ILE A 224 13.78 -0.31 14.87
CA ILE A 224 14.61 0.81 15.32
C ILE A 224 15.56 1.24 14.20
N ASP A 225 16.30 0.29 13.63
CA ASP A 225 17.40 0.53 12.67
C ASP A 225 17.12 -0.03 11.26
N GLY A 226 15.83 -0.13 10.92
CA GLY A 226 15.35 -0.48 9.59
C GLY A 226 15.76 0.51 8.48
N PHE A 227 15.34 0.21 7.26
CA PHE A 227 15.56 1.12 6.13
C PHE A 227 14.76 2.41 6.33
N VAL A 228 15.38 3.55 6.06
CA VAL A 228 14.73 4.86 6.23
C VAL A 228 14.08 5.39 4.95
N SER A 229 14.32 4.73 3.82
CA SER A 229 13.72 5.05 2.52
C SER A 229 13.61 3.81 1.63
N ALA A 230 12.69 3.87 0.66
CA ALA A 230 12.55 2.83 -0.36
C ALA A 230 13.78 2.75 -1.26
N GLU A 231 14.44 3.87 -1.54
CA GLU A 231 15.71 3.92 -2.27
C GLU A 231 16.80 3.09 -1.56
N GLU A 232 16.94 3.22 -0.23
CA GLU A 232 17.90 2.43 0.56
C GLU A 232 17.57 0.93 0.46
N ALA A 233 16.29 0.59 0.62
CA ALA A 233 15.82 -0.80 0.54
C ALA A 233 16.06 -1.41 -0.85
N LEU A 234 15.82 -0.67 -1.94
CA LEU A 234 16.05 -1.09 -3.32
C LEU A 234 17.54 -1.27 -3.64
N ARG A 235 18.40 -0.36 -3.17
CA ARG A 235 19.85 -0.46 -3.38
C ARG A 235 20.43 -1.71 -2.74
N MET A 236 19.84 -2.13 -1.62
CA MET A 236 20.27 -3.31 -0.86
C MET A 236 19.47 -4.57 -1.20
N LEU A 237 18.48 -4.50 -2.10
CA LEU A 237 17.67 -5.65 -2.48
C LEU A 237 18.57 -6.72 -3.12
N PRO A 238 18.56 -7.99 -2.67
CA PRO A 238 19.54 -8.99 -3.14
C PRO A 238 19.53 -9.30 -4.64
N THR A 239 18.47 -8.93 -5.36
CA THR A 239 18.44 -9.01 -6.83
C THR A 239 19.22 -7.89 -7.52
N ASN A 240 19.57 -6.83 -6.80
CA ASN A 240 20.40 -5.75 -7.30
C ASN A 240 21.88 -6.20 -7.33
N PRO A 241 22.56 -6.15 -8.49
CA PRO A 241 23.96 -6.54 -8.60
C PRO A 241 24.90 -5.79 -7.64
N SER A 242 24.55 -4.55 -7.27
CA SER A 242 25.32 -3.71 -6.34
C SER A 242 24.98 -3.94 -4.87
N ALA A 243 24.05 -4.85 -4.55
CA ALA A 243 23.64 -5.11 -3.18
C ALA A 243 24.81 -5.51 -2.25
N PRO A 244 25.76 -6.40 -2.64
CA PRO A 244 26.87 -6.78 -1.77
C PRO A 244 27.71 -5.58 -1.31
N GLU A 245 27.98 -4.64 -2.22
CA GLU A 245 28.70 -3.40 -1.93
C GLU A 245 27.88 -2.50 -1.00
N ALA A 246 26.58 -2.36 -1.26
CA ALA A 246 25.68 -1.58 -0.43
C ALA A 246 25.59 -2.12 1.03
N PHE A 247 25.57 -3.45 1.18
CA PHE A 247 25.66 -4.11 2.49
C PHE A 247 27.00 -3.88 3.20
N ALA A 248 28.10 -3.77 2.45
CA ALA A 248 29.43 -3.52 2.99
C ALA A 248 29.61 -2.04 3.40
N SER A 249 29.01 -1.11 2.65
CA SER A 249 29.11 0.33 2.90
C SER A 249 28.13 0.86 3.94
N ARG A 250 27.11 0.07 4.34
CA ARG A 250 26.11 0.52 5.31
C ARG A 250 26.80 0.78 6.66
N PRO A 251 26.79 2.03 7.17
CA PRO A 251 27.40 2.31 8.46
C PRO A 251 26.67 1.52 9.54
N THR A 252 27.43 0.88 10.43
CA THR A 252 26.86 0.29 11.65
C THR A 252 26.36 1.45 12.50
N ARG A 253 25.04 1.65 12.52
CA ARG A 253 24.43 2.55 13.50
C ARG A 253 24.76 1.94 14.87
N ARG A 254 25.57 2.64 15.66
CA ARG A 254 25.64 2.33 17.09
C ARG A 254 24.21 2.41 17.61
N PRO A 255 23.74 1.47 18.45
CA PRO A 255 22.43 1.56 19.05
C PRO A 255 22.36 2.86 19.84
N GLN A 256 21.91 3.91 19.18
CA GLN A 256 21.59 5.15 19.83
C GLN A 256 20.30 4.78 20.51
N VAL A 257 20.37 4.54 21.82
CA VAL A 257 19.20 4.33 22.65
C VAL A 257 18.38 5.61 22.55
N GLN A 258 17.56 5.72 21.50
CA GLN A 258 16.66 6.83 21.29
C GLN A 258 15.49 6.60 22.23
N ILE A 259 15.72 6.92 23.49
CA ILE A 259 14.68 7.07 24.52
C ILE A 259 13.51 7.90 23.95
N GLY A 260 13.79 8.83 23.02
CA GLY A 260 12.80 9.62 22.32
C GLY A 260 11.88 8.88 21.34
N SER A 261 12.26 7.75 20.73
CA SER A 261 11.36 6.97 19.86
C SER A 261 10.45 6.05 20.69
N MET A 262 10.98 5.45 21.76
CA MET A 262 10.19 4.67 22.74
C MET A 262 9.18 5.56 23.50
N LEU A 263 9.60 6.73 23.99
CA LEU A 263 8.70 7.69 24.65
C LEU A 263 7.61 8.23 23.70
N ARG A 264 7.89 8.32 22.39
CA ARG A 264 6.90 8.76 21.40
C ARG A 264 5.81 7.70 21.15
N ARG A 265 6.19 6.42 21.08
CA ARG A 265 5.23 5.30 20.96
C ARG A 265 4.37 5.13 22.22
N PHE A 266 4.94 5.41 23.40
CA PHE A 266 4.19 5.43 24.66
C PHE A 266 3.10 6.52 24.67
N ARG A 267 3.40 7.73 24.14
CA ARG A 267 2.43 8.84 24.08
C ARG A 267 1.31 8.63 23.07
N SER A 268 1.55 7.93 21.96
CA SER A 268 0.52 7.60 20.95
C SER A 268 -0.40 6.46 21.38
N ALA A 269 0.06 5.55 22.23
CA ALA A 269 -0.79 4.49 22.80
C ALA A 269 -1.79 5.05 23.82
N SER A 270 -1.40 6.07 24.60
CA SER A 270 -2.26 6.68 25.62
C SER A 270 -3.39 7.57 25.06
N SER A 271 -3.32 8.00 23.79
CA SER A 271 -4.37 8.81 23.17
C SER A 271 -5.50 7.99 22.53
N ARG A 272 -5.38 6.66 22.46
CA ARG A 272 -6.43 5.74 21.97
C ARG A 272 -7.32 5.17 23.09
N ALA A 273 -7.07 5.55 24.35
CA ALA A 273 -7.77 5.05 25.52
C ALA A 273 -8.72 6.09 26.17
N ARG A 274 -9.20 7.09 25.41
CA ARG A 274 -10.22 8.05 25.84
C ARG A 274 -11.28 8.25 24.77
#